data_AF-A0A1Y0CIU8-F1
#
_entry.id   AF-A0A1Y0CIU8-F1
#
_cell.length_a   1.000
_cell.length_b   1.000
_cell.length_c   1.000
_cell.angle_alpha   90.00
_cell.angle_beta   90.00
_cell.angle_gamma   90.00
#
_symmetry.space_group_name_H-M   'P 1'
#
loop_
_entity.id
_entity.type
_entity.pdbx_description
1 polymer ?
#
loop_
_entity_poly.entity_id
_entity_poly.type
_entity_poly.pdbx_seq_one_letter_code
_entity_poly.pdbx_strand_id
1 'polypeptide(L)'
;MELIGTILFALAAFLLFNVLFALLYILSKSAGIGFYRWITHDGLLDILSFPIIGLTQWAASSIYERYNWFIARVLLILYTILIFMLSIVSFIVFGYLEDIR
;
A
#
# COMPACT_ATOMS: atom_id res chain seq x y z
N MET A 1 5.59 11.33 -22.83
CA MET A 1 4.80 11.98 -21.76
C MET A 1 3.65 11.08 -21.33
N GLU A 2 2.79 10.60 -22.25
CA GLU A 2 1.62 9.76 -21.90
C GLU A 2 1.96 8.51 -21.09
N LEU A 3 2.94 7.69 -21.53
CA LEU A 3 3.31 6.47 -20.82
C LEU A 3 3.81 6.76 -19.39
N ILE A 4 4.58 7.84 -19.20
CA ILE A 4 5.10 8.26 -17.89
C ILE A 4 3.97 8.73 -16.98
N GLY A 5 3.03 9.51 -17.52
CA GLY A 5 1.81 9.92 -16.80
C GLY A 5 0.98 8.73 -16.36
N THR A 6 0.72 7.78 -17.26
CA THR A 6 -0.04 6.55 -16.94
C THR A 6 0.64 5.72 -15.85
N ILE A 7 1.97 5.59 -15.89
CA ILE A 7 2.73 4.87 -14.84
C ILE A 7 2.63 5.60 -13.49
N LEU A 8 2.77 6.92 -13.47
CA LEU A 8 2.65 7.73 -12.25
C LEU A 8 1.25 7.66 -11.65
N PHE A 9 0.20 7.75 -12.47
CA PHE A 9 -1.18 7.59 -12.04
C PHE A 9 -1.44 6.20 -11.45
N ALA A 10 -1.00 5.15 -12.16
CA ALA A 10 -1.12 3.78 -11.68
C ALA A 10 -0.37 3.58 -10.35
N LEU A 11 0.86 4.09 -10.24
CA LEU A 11 1.65 4.04 -9.01
C LEU A 11 0.96 4.77 -7.86
N ALA A 12 0.44 5.98 -8.10
CA ALA A 12 -0.26 6.76 -7.09
C ALA A 12 -1.52 6.03 -6.58
N ALA A 13 -2.30 5.44 -7.48
CA ALA A 13 -3.45 4.61 -7.16
C ALA A 13 -3.04 3.35 -6.35
N PHE A 14 -1.96 2.67 -6.73
CA PHE A 14 -1.45 1.51 -5.98
C PHE A 14 -0.99 1.88 -4.57
N LEU A 15 -0.30 3.01 -4.40
CA LEU A 15 0.08 3.50 -3.07
C LEU A 15 -1.16 3.81 -2.22
N LEU A 16 -2.22 4.34 -2.83
CA LEU A 16 -3.48 4.63 -2.13
C LEU A 16 -4.19 3.34 -1.67
N PHE A 17 -4.19 2.28 -2.49
CA PHE A 17 -4.64 0.95 -2.05
C PHE A 17 -3.81 0.41 -0.88
N ASN A 18 -2.49 0.60 -0.89
CA ASN A 18 -1.62 0.22 0.24
C ASN A 18 -1.97 0.99 1.52
N VAL A 19 -2.34 2.27 1.42
CA VAL A 19 -2.82 3.06 2.57
C VAL A 19 -4.08 2.45 3.17
N LEU A 20 -5.08 2.14 2.34
CA LEU A 20 -6.32 1.50 2.80
C LEU A 20 -6.05 0.15 3.46
N PHE A 21 -5.13 -0.63 2.90
CA PHE A 21 -4.76 -1.92 3.44
C PHE A 21 -3.96 -1.81 4.75
N ALA A 22 -3.09 -0.80 4.88
CA ALA A 22 -2.37 -0.52 6.11
C ALA A 22 -3.32 -0.09 7.24
N LEU A 23 -4.38 0.67 6.92
CA LEU A 23 -5.44 1.00 7.88
C LEU A 23 -6.14 -0.26 8.44
N LEU A 24 -6.40 -1.25 7.58
CA LEU A 24 -6.96 -2.54 8.01
C LEU A 24 -6.03 -3.23 9.02
N TYR A 25 -4.72 -3.19 8.78
CA TYR A 25 -3.70 -3.74 9.68
C TYR A 25 -3.55 -2.98 11.00
N ILE A 26 -3.77 -1.66 10.99
CA ILE A 26 -3.77 -0.84 12.21
C ILE A 26 -4.97 -1.20 13.07
N LEU A 27 -6.15 -1.37 12.46
CA LEU A 27 -7.38 -1.77 13.14
C LEU A 27 -7.24 -3.18 13.74
N SER A 28 -6.87 -4.16 12.91
CA SER A 28 -6.69 -5.54 13.34
C SER A 28 -5.74 -6.33 12.45
N LYS A 29 -4.73 -6.94 13.06
CA LYS A 29 -3.83 -7.90 12.41
C LYS A 29 -4.59 -9.06 11.76
N SER A 30 -5.60 -9.62 12.44
CA SER A 30 -6.36 -10.76 11.91
C SER A 30 -7.21 -10.39 10.70
N ALA A 31 -7.77 -9.17 10.69
CA ALA A 31 -8.53 -8.65 9.55
C ALA A 31 -7.61 -8.44 8.34
N GLY A 32 -6.44 -7.85 8.53
CA GLY A 32 -5.44 -7.66 7.46
C GLY A 32 -5.00 -8.98 6.83
N ILE A 33 -4.64 -9.97 7.65
CA ILE A 33 -4.23 -11.30 7.16
C ILE A 33 -5.39 -12.03 6.48
N GLY A 34 -6.60 -11.96 7.05
CA GLY A 34 -7.79 -12.58 6.49
C GLY A 34 -8.14 -12.02 5.12
N PHE A 35 -8.08 -10.69 4.97
CA PHE A 35 -8.34 -10.01 3.70
C PHE A 35 -7.29 -10.34 2.64
N TYR A 36 -6.00 -10.34 3.00
CA TYR A 36 -4.93 -10.78 2.09
C TYR A 36 -5.20 -12.19 1.56
N ARG A 37 -5.44 -13.14 2.48
CA ARG A 37 -5.70 -14.54 2.13
C ARG A 37 -6.98 -14.73 1.30
N TRP A 38 -7.97 -13.85 1.48
CA TRP A 38 -9.19 -13.87 0.68
C TRP A 38 -8.93 -13.39 -0.75
N ILE A 39 -8.13 -12.34 -0.93
CA ILE A 39 -7.73 -11.86 -2.27
C ILE A 39 -6.84 -12.86 -2.98
N THR A 40 -5.94 -13.52 -2.25
CA THR A 40 -4.91 -14.39 -2.83
C THR A 40 -5.31 -15.87 -2.92
N HIS A 41 -6.57 -16.19 -2.61
CA HIS A 41 -7.06 -17.56 -2.42
C HIS A 41 -6.81 -18.51 -3.61
N ASP A 42 -6.71 -17.98 -4.83
CA ASP A 42 -6.54 -18.76 -6.07
C ASP A 42 -5.13 -18.69 -6.70
N GLY A 43 -4.07 -18.37 -5.94
CA GLY A 43 -2.64 -18.58 -6.29
C GLY A 43 -2.06 -17.74 -7.45
N LEU A 44 -2.77 -17.63 -8.58
CA LEU A 44 -2.48 -16.73 -9.70
C LEU A 44 -2.68 -15.26 -9.32
N LEU A 45 -3.70 -14.99 -8.50
CA LEU A 45 -3.93 -13.67 -7.93
C LEU A 45 -2.84 -13.28 -6.94
N ASP A 46 -2.17 -14.22 -6.29
CA ASP A 46 -1.08 -13.94 -5.34
C ASP A 46 0.10 -13.25 -6.06
N ILE A 47 0.48 -13.73 -7.25
CA ILE A 47 1.55 -13.13 -8.07
C ILE A 47 1.15 -11.73 -8.58
N LEU A 48 -0.10 -11.55 -9.00
CA LEU A 48 -0.59 -10.27 -9.50
C LEU A 48 -0.83 -9.22 -8.40
N SER A 49 -1.23 -9.67 -7.22
CA SER A 49 -1.53 -8.79 -6.08
C SER A 49 -0.32 -8.54 -5.18
N PHE A 50 0.74 -9.35 -5.27
CA PHE A 50 2.01 -9.10 -4.58
C PHE A 50 2.58 -7.69 -4.79
N PRO A 51 2.73 -7.16 -6.03
CA PRO A 51 3.21 -5.79 -6.23
C PRO A 51 2.22 -4.73 -5.73
N ILE A 52 0.94 -5.06 -5.60
CA ILE A 52 -0.13 -4.10 -5.27
C ILE A 52 -0.36 -4.02 -3.77
N ILE A 53 -0.41 -5.13 -3.04
CA ILE A 53 -0.77 -5.20 -1.61
C ILE A 53 0.22 -6.04 -0.79
N GLY A 54 1.09 -6.80 -1.47
CA GLY A 54 2.11 -7.63 -0.82
C GLY A 54 3.15 -6.82 -0.06
N LEU A 55 3.47 -5.59 -0.49
CA LEU A 55 4.42 -4.72 0.23
C LEU A 55 3.92 -4.41 1.66
N THR A 56 2.65 -3.98 1.78
CA THR A 56 2.04 -3.67 3.07
C THR A 56 1.78 -4.94 3.89
N GLN A 57 1.42 -6.06 3.25
CA GLN A 57 1.34 -7.37 3.90
C GLN A 57 2.67 -7.75 4.56
N TRP A 58 3.77 -7.64 3.81
CA TRP A 58 5.11 -8.00 4.26
C TRP A 58 5.61 -7.07 5.36
N ALA A 59 5.44 -5.76 5.18
CA ALA A 59 5.83 -4.76 6.18
C ALA A 59 5.05 -4.96 7.48
N ALA A 60 3.72 -5.12 7.41
CA ALA A 60 2.89 -5.33 8.59
C ALA A 60 3.23 -6.64 9.30
N SER A 61 3.42 -7.74 8.55
CA SER A 61 3.78 -9.05 9.13
C SER A 61 5.13 -8.96 9.85
N SER A 62 6.15 -8.37 9.21
CA SER A 62 7.48 -8.19 9.79
C SER A 62 7.46 -7.33 11.07
N ILE A 63 6.65 -6.27 11.08
CA ILE A 63 6.50 -5.38 12.24
C ILE A 63 5.79 -6.10 13.39
N TYR A 64 4.69 -6.80 13.10
CA TYR A 64 3.92 -7.54 14.11
C TYR A 64 4.63 -8.78 14.66
N GLU A 65 5.64 -9.32 13.96
CA GLU A 65 6.48 -10.41 14.46
C GLU A 65 7.62 -9.90 15.37
N ARG A 66 8.16 -8.72 15.10
CA ARG A 66 9.31 -8.18 15.84
C ARG A 66 8.94 -7.35 17.06
N TYR A 67 7.76 -6.74 17.07
CA TYR A 67 7.37 -5.77 18.08
C TYR A 67 6.05 -6.13 18.77
N ASN A 68 5.86 -5.60 19.98
CA ASN A 68 4.58 -5.66 20.69
C ASN A 68 3.45 -5.02 19.87
N TRP A 69 2.22 -5.47 20.10
CA TRP A 69 1.03 -5.02 19.35
C TRP A 69 0.85 -3.49 19.32
N PHE A 70 1.21 -2.79 20.41
CA PHE A 70 1.14 -1.33 20.48
C PHE A 70 2.19 -0.66 19.59
N ILE A 71 3.45 -1.06 19.71
CA ILE A 71 4.57 -0.53 18.90
C ILE A 71 4.32 -0.84 17.43
N ALA A 72 3.80 -2.02 17.11
CA ALA A 72 3.47 -2.42 15.76
C ALA A 72 2.45 -1.46 15.12
N ARG A 73 1.39 -1.08 15.86
CA ARG A 73 0.41 -0.10 15.38
C ARG A 73 1.02 1.29 15.16
N VAL A 74 1.87 1.76 16.09
CA VAL A 74 2.54 3.06 15.93
C VAL A 74 3.44 3.07 14.69
N LEU A 75 4.24 2.02 14.48
CA LEU A 75 5.08 1.89 13.29
C LEU A 75 4.26 1.81 12.00
N LEU A 76 3.12 1.09 12.03
CA LEU A 76 2.22 1.02 10.89
C LEU A 76 1.55 2.36 10.58
N ILE A 77 1.22 3.18 11.60
CA ILE A 77 0.72 4.54 11.40
C ILE A 77 1.79 5.39 10.69
N LEU A 78 3.05 5.33 11.14
CA LEU A 78 4.15 6.05 10.48
C LEU A 78 4.36 5.58 9.04
N TYR A 79 4.34 4.27 8.80
CA TYR A 79 4.40 3.69 7.46
C TYR A 79 3.26 4.17 6.56
N THR A 80 2.02 4.18 7.09
CA THR A 80 0.84 4.64 6.36
C THR A 80 0.95 6.11 5.98
N ILE A 81 1.44 6.95 6.91
CA ILE A 81 1.67 8.39 6.66
C ILE A 81 2.71 8.58 5.54
N LEU A 82 3.81 7.83 5.56
CA LEU A 82 4.86 7.93 4.54
C LEU A 82 4.34 7.54 3.15
N ILE A 83 3.60 6.43 3.05
CA ILE A 83 3.01 5.99 1.78
C ILE A 83 1.95 6.97 1.29
N PHE A 84 1.14 7.53 2.20
CA PHE A 84 0.15 8.53 1.85
C PHE A 84 0.81 9.80 1.30
N MET A 85 1.86 10.31 1.95
CA MET A 85 2.63 11.44 1.42
C MET A 85 3.22 11.13 0.03
N LEU A 86 3.78 9.92 -0.15
CA LEU A 86 4.32 9.51 -1.44
C LEU A 86 3.24 9.46 -2.52
N SER A 87 2.04 8.95 -2.19
CA SER A 87 0.88 8.92 -3.11
C SER A 87 0.47 10.33 -3.53
N ILE A 88 0.38 11.28 -2.58
CA ILE A 88 0.06 12.69 -2.88
C ILE A 88 1.11 13.29 -3.81
N VAL A 89 2.41 13.09 -3.52
CA VAL A 89 3.50 13.62 -4.37
C VAL A 89 3.40 13.04 -5.78
N SER A 90 3.14 11.74 -5.93
CA SER A 90 2.94 11.14 -7.24
C SER A 90 1.75 11.75 -8.01
N PHE A 91 0.63 12.04 -7.34
CA PHE A 91 -0.50 12.73 -7.96
C PHE A 91 -0.18 14.17 -8.37
N ILE A 92 0.56 14.92 -7.54
CA ILE A 92 0.98 16.29 -7.89
C ILE A 92 1.89 16.28 -9.12
N VAL A 93 2.88 15.38 -9.15
CA VAL A 93 3.80 15.24 -10.29
C VAL A 93 3.05 14.82 -11.55
N PHE A 94 2.07 13.91 -11.43
CA PHE A 94 1.20 13.53 -12.53
C PHE A 94 0.44 14.73 -13.10
N GLY A 95 -0.23 15.52 -12.24
CA GLY A 95 -0.98 16.71 -12.67
C GLY A 95 -0.07 17.74 -13.35
N TYR A 96 1.13 17.96 -12.83
CA TYR A 96 2.10 18.87 -13.45
C TYR A 96 2.54 18.41 -14.85
N LEU A 97 2.74 17.09 -15.04
CA LEU A 97 3.10 16.54 -16.35
C LEU A 97 1.94 16.56 -17.35
N GLU A 98 0.70 16.48 -16.86
CA GLU A 98 -0.51 16.61 -17.68
C GLU A 98 -0.73 18.08 -18.10
N ASP A 99 -0.43 19.05 -17.23
CA ASP A 99 -0.54 20.49 -17.54
C ASP A 99 0.54 20.98 -18.54
N ILE A 100 1.74 20.37 -18.54
CA ILE A 100 2.82 20.72 -19.49
C ILE A 100 2.58 20.13 -20.90
N ARG A 101 1.74 19.10 -20.99
CA ARG A 101 1.42 18.42 -22.25
C ARG A 101 0.55 19.27 -23.16
#